data_AF-A0A931P2G2-F1
#
_entry.id   AF-A0A931P2G2-F1
#
_cell.length_a   1.000
_cell.length_b   1.000
_cell.length_c   1.000
_cell.angle_alpha   90.00
_cell.angle_beta   90.00
_cell.angle_gamma   90.00
#
_symmetry.space_group_name_H-M   'P 1'
#
loop_
_entity.id
_entity.type
_entity.pdbx_description
1 polymer ?
#
loop_
_entity_poly.entity_id
_entity_poly.type
_entity_poly.pdbx_seq_one_letter_code
_entity_poly.pdbx_strand_id
1 'polypeptide(L)'
;MRYQRSLEIEQRLDAVLELIRSGNYSTPALAEKVGVSIPTISRSVEALRERGHHIKAVKGPHGWRYTIVPGEPSTDAANDRPEQP
;
A
#
# COMPACT_ATOMS: atom_id res chain seq x y z
N MET A 1 16.65 -21.34 -8.72
CA MET A 1 15.17 -21.33 -8.65
C MET A 1 14.67 -19.89 -8.59
N ARG A 2 14.23 -19.28 -9.70
CA ARG A 2 13.74 -17.89 -9.72
C ARG A 2 12.31 -17.74 -9.17
N TYR A 3 11.53 -18.82 -9.18
CA TYR A 3 10.12 -18.81 -8.79
C TYR A 3 9.86 -18.58 -7.30
N GLN A 4 10.72 -19.05 -6.40
CA GLN A 4 10.51 -18.87 -4.95
C GLN A 4 10.54 -17.41 -4.52
N ARG A 5 11.48 -16.61 -5.06
CA ARG A 5 11.55 -15.18 -4.76
C ARG A 5 10.33 -14.43 -5.29
N SER A 6 9.82 -14.80 -6.47
CA SER A 6 8.61 -14.20 -7.03
C SER A 6 7.39 -14.46 -6.15
N LEU A 7 7.25 -15.70 -5.66
CA LEU A 7 6.14 -16.09 -4.79
C LEU A 7 6.19 -15.35 -3.44
N GLU A 8 7.37 -15.22 -2.83
CA GLU A 8 7.53 -14.45 -1.58
C GLU A 8 7.15 -12.98 -1.74
N ILE A 9 7.45 -12.40 -2.92
CA ILE A 9 7.05 -11.02 -3.23
C ILE A 9 5.53 -10.93 -3.37
N GLU A 10 4.90 -11.86 -4.10
CA GLU A 10 3.44 -11.88 -4.26
C GLU A 10 2.71 -12.07 -2.92
N GLN A 11 3.15 -13.02 -2.09
CA GLN A 11 2.59 -13.23 -0.76
C GLN A 11 2.70 -11.98 0.13
N ARG A 12 3.82 -11.27 0.03
CA ARG A 12 4.00 -10.01 0.75
C ARG A 12 3.06 -8.92 0.24
N LEU A 13 2.90 -8.81 -1.08
CA LEU A 13 1.98 -7.85 -1.69
C LEU A 13 0.53 -8.14 -1.29
N ASP A 14 0.13 -9.40 -1.29
CA ASP A 14 -1.20 -9.83 -0.85
C ASP A 14 -1.43 -9.55 0.63
N ALA A 15 -0.44 -9.81 1.49
CA ALA A 15 -0.53 -9.48 2.91
C ALA A 15 -0.71 -7.97 3.15
N VAL A 16 0.04 -7.13 2.40
CA VAL A 16 -0.13 -5.68 2.45
C VAL A 16 -1.52 -5.28 1.97
N LEU A 17 -1.99 -5.86 0.87
CA LEU A 17 -3.31 -5.56 0.31
C LEU A 17 -4.44 -5.88 1.29
N GLU A 18 -4.39 -7.04 1.94
CA GLU A 18 -5.40 -7.45 2.94
C GLU A 18 -5.40 -6.52 4.17
N LEU A 19 -4.22 -6.09 4.62
CA LEU A 19 -4.13 -5.12 5.70
C LEU A 19 -4.70 -3.75 5.30
N ILE A 20 -4.44 -3.28 4.08
CA ILE A 20 -5.03 -2.04 3.57
C ILE A 20 -6.56 -2.19 3.41
N ARG A 21 -7.03 -3.35 2.93
CA ARG A 21 -8.47 -3.66 2.80
C ARG A 21 -9.18 -3.61 4.15
N SER A 22 -8.51 -4.01 5.22
CA SER A 22 -9.06 -3.90 6.58
C SER A 22 -9.26 -2.46 7.07
N GLY A 23 -8.62 -1.46 6.42
CA GLY A 23 -8.81 -0.03 6.68
C GLY A 23 -8.30 0.49 8.04
N ASN A 24 -7.69 -0.38 8.86
CA ASN A 24 -7.36 -0.09 10.26
C ASN A 24 -5.89 0.23 10.52
N TYR A 25 -5.02 0.18 9.50
CA TYR A 25 -3.57 0.34 9.68
C TYR A 25 -3.05 1.63 9.03
N SER A 26 -2.28 2.39 9.80
CA SER A 26 -1.46 3.49 9.28
C SER A 26 -0.25 2.95 8.52
N THR A 27 0.37 3.76 7.66
CA THR A 27 1.58 3.38 6.91
C THR A 27 2.71 2.78 7.77
N PRO A 28 3.08 3.36 8.93
CA PRO A 28 4.07 2.74 9.82
C PRO A 28 3.56 1.43 10.46
N ALA A 29 2.27 1.34 10.80
CA ALA A 29 1.71 0.10 11.34
C ALA A 29 1.72 -1.05 10.32
N LEU A 30 1.48 -0.74 9.03
CA LEU A 30 1.65 -1.71 7.94
C LEU A 30 3.09 -2.20 7.83
N ALA A 31 4.06 -1.28 7.91
CA ALA A 31 5.48 -1.59 7.85
C ALA A 31 5.89 -2.53 9.00
N GLU A 32 5.48 -2.22 10.23
CA GLU A 32 5.73 -3.06 11.41
C GLU A 32 5.05 -4.42 11.30
N LYS A 33 3.78 -4.47 10.87
CA LYS A 33 3.00 -5.71 10.78
C LYS A 33 3.57 -6.67 9.74
N VAL A 34 4.07 -6.15 8.64
CA VAL A 34 4.68 -6.93 7.55
C VAL A 34 6.17 -7.17 7.80
N GLY A 35 6.78 -6.47 8.76
CA GLY A 35 8.21 -6.58 9.09
C GLY A 35 9.12 -5.97 8.02
N VAL A 36 8.66 -4.92 7.34
CA VAL A 36 9.42 -4.23 6.29
C VAL A 36 9.55 -2.75 6.58
N SER A 37 10.42 -2.07 5.85
CA SER A 37 10.57 -0.62 5.97
C SER A 37 9.40 0.13 5.30
N ILE A 38 9.08 1.32 5.80
CA ILE A 38 8.11 2.24 5.18
C ILE A 38 8.33 2.41 3.66
N PRO A 39 9.55 2.64 3.13
CA PRO A 39 9.77 2.72 1.68
C PRO A 39 9.47 1.41 0.91
N THR A 40 9.55 0.25 1.58
CA THR A 40 9.12 -1.03 0.98
C THR A 40 7.60 -1.11 0.88
N ILE A 41 6.87 -0.59 1.87
CA ILE A 41 5.41 -0.44 1.80
C ILE A 41 5.04 0.51 0.66
N SER A 42 5.68 1.67 0.52
CA SER A 42 5.41 2.59 -0.58
C SER A 42 5.60 1.94 -1.94
N ARG A 43 6.70 1.20 -2.15
CA ARG A 43 6.92 0.43 -3.39
C ARG A 43 5.89 -0.67 -3.59
N SER A 44 5.46 -1.34 -2.52
CA SER A 44 4.44 -2.38 -2.57
C SER A 44 3.08 -1.81 -2.97
N VAL A 45 2.71 -0.65 -2.42
CA VAL A 45 1.50 0.10 -2.79
C VAL A 45 1.54 0.55 -4.25
N GLU A 46 2.68 1.04 -4.73
CA GLU A 46 2.87 1.41 -6.14
C GLU A 46 2.72 0.20 -7.06
N ALA A 47 3.34 -0.94 -6.74
CA ALA A 47 3.16 -2.18 -7.48
C ALA A 47 1.70 -2.69 -7.45
N LEU A 48 0.98 -2.52 -6.33
CA LEU A 48 -0.44 -2.84 -6.25
C LEU A 48 -1.28 -1.89 -7.11
N ARG A 49 -0.94 -0.61 -7.18
CA ARG A 49 -1.57 0.37 -8.09
C ARG A 49 -1.37 0.00 -9.55
N GLU A 50 -0.15 -0.39 -9.93
CA GLU A 50 0.16 -0.88 -11.28
C GLU A 50 -0.63 -2.15 -11.65
N ARG A 51 -0.94 -2.99 -10.66
CA ARG A 51 -1.77 -4.20 -10.80
C ARG A 51 -3.29 -3.90 -10.87
N GLY A 52 -3.70 -2.64 -10.77
CA GLY A 52 -5.10 -2.21 -10.86
C GLY A 52 -5.81 -2.03 -9.52
N HIS A 53 -5.09 -2.07 -8.39
CA HIS A 53 -5.67 -1.76 -7.09
C HIS A 53 -5.71 -0.24 -6.85
N HIS A 54 -6.90 0.32 -6.65
CA HIS A 54 -7.07 1.73 -6.36
C HIS A 54 -6.80 2.02 -4.88
N ILE A 55 -5.53 2.20 -4.55
CA ILE A 55 -5.08 2.56 -3.19
C ILE A 55 -4.86 4.06 -3.12
N LYS A 56 -5.47 4.76 -2.16
CA LYS A 56 -5.24 6.19 -1.88
C LYS A 56 -4.64 6.38 -0.49
N ALA A 57 -3.72 7.32 -0.32
CA ALA A 57 -3.31 7.76 1.00
C ALA A 57 -4.31 8.81 1.49
N VAL A 58 -4.99 8.50 2.58
CA VAL A 58 -5.94 9.40 3.22
C VAL A 58 -5.34 9.86 4.54
N LYS A 59 -5.35 11.17 4.76
CA LYS A 59 -5.00 11.76 6.06
C LYS A 59 -6.16 11.53 7.03
N GLY A 60 -5.97 10.59 7.95
CA GLY A 60 -6.89 10.34 9.05
C GLY A 60 -6.56 11.19 10.29
N PRO A 61 -7.37 11.07 11.35
CA PRO A 61 -7.16 11.79 12.61
C PRO A 61 -5.87 11.37 13.35
N HIS A 62 -5.36 10.17 13.06
CA HIS A 62 -4.13 9.62 13.65
C HIS A 62 -2.93 9.63 12.68
N GLY A 63 -3.03 10.35 11.57
CA GLY A 63 -1.99 10.42 10.54
C GLY A 63 -2.39 9.77 9.22
N TRP A 64 -1.40 9.53 8.37
CA TRP A 64 -1.60 8.96 7.04
C TRP A 64 -1.91 7.46 7.09
N ARG A 65 -2.92 7.04 6.33
CA ARG A 65 -3.26 5.64 6.13
C ARG A 65 -3.59 5.38 4.68
N TYR A 66 -3.36 4.15 4.21
CA TYR A 66 -3.80 3.72 2.90
C TYR A 66 -5.22 3.15 3.00
N THR A 67 -6.06 3.46 2.01
CA THR A 67 -7.39 2.86 1.86
C THR A 67 -7.58 2.39 0.43
N ILE A 68 -8.26 1.26 0.27
CA ILE A 68 -8.75 0.82 -1.05
C ILE A 68 -10.08 1.53 -1.30
N VAL A 69 -10.19 2.23 -2.42
CA VAL A 69 -11.44 2.84 -2.87
C VAL A 69 -12.09 1.92 -3.91
N PRO A 70 -13.31 1.39 -3.66
CA PRO A 70 -14.03 0.61 -4.65
C PRO A 70 -14.57 1.54 -5.75
N GLY A 71 -13.87 1.58 -6.88
CA GLY A 71 -14.41 1.92 -8.20
C GLY A 71 -14.92 3.35 -8.43
N GLU A 72 -14.07 4.18 -9.04
CA GLU A 72 -14.43 4.98 -10.23
C GLU A 72 -13.23 4.98 -11.19
N PRO A 73 -13.42 4.77 -12.50
CA PRO A 73 -12.34 4.88 -13.46
C PRO A 73 -11.97 6.36 -13.62
N SER A 74 -10.67 6.63 -13.46
CA SER A 74 -9.98 7.82 -13.97
C SER A 74 -9.92 9.06 -13.07
N THR A 75 -8.69 9.57 -13.03
CA THR A 75 -8.27 10.91 -12.58
C THR A 75 -7.91 11.04 -11.10
N ASP A 76 -6.81 10.41 -10.68
CA ASP A 76 -6.08 10.95 -9.53
C ASP A 76 -4.58 10.69 -9.65
N ALA A 77 -3.98 11.41 -10.59
CA ALA A 77 -2.53 11.48 -10.78
C ALA A 77 -1.89 12.66 -10.05
N ALA A 78 -2.59 13.36 -9.15
CA ALA A 78 -2.18 14.74 -8.81
C ALA A 78 -1.61 14.99 -7.41
N ASN A 79 -1.80 14.16 -6.36
CA ASN A 79 -1.35 14.65 -5.04
C ASN A 79 -1.03 13.65 -3.92
N ASP A 80 -0.71 12.38 -4.21
CA ASP A 80 -0.39 11.40 -3.17
C ASP A 80 1.13 11.36 -2.88
N ARG A 81 1.79 12.54 -2.80
CA ARG A 81 3.18 12.63 -2.36
C ARG A 81 3.18 13.01 -0.88
N PRO A 82 3.55 12.11 0.04
CA PRO A 82 3.83 12.53 1.39
C PRO A 82 5.11 13.38 1.32
N GLU A 83 4.96 14.70 1.42
CA GLU A 83 6.09 15.58 1.73
C GLU A 83 6.64 15.13 3.09
N GLN A 84 7.75 14.39 3.03
CA GLN A 84 8.48 13.99 4.23
C GLN A 84 9.31 15.20 4.70
N PRO A 85 9.33 15.48 6.02
CA PRO A 85 10.09 16.58 6.60
C PRO A 85 11.61 16.41 6.46
#